data_AF-A0A1E4DZ10-F1
#
_entry.id   AF-A0A1E4DZ10-F1
#
_cell.length_a   1.000
_cell.length_b   1.000
_cell.length_c   1.000
_cell.angle_alpha   90.00
_cell.angle_beta   90.00
_cell.angle_gamma   90.00
#
_symmetry.space_group_name_H-M   'P 1'
#
loop_
_entity.id
_entity.type
_entity.pdbx_description
1 polymer ?
#
loop_
_entity_poly.entity_id
_entity_poly.type
_entity_poly.pdbx_seq_one_letter_code
_entity_poly.pdbx_strand_id
1 'polypeptide(L)'
;MEDRFSKYIKLTTGLMLTVIGFVLSIAILLVLIRLLFGILSYVPWISYFFMACLIIFPSIFFITVFYIYYKRTRLYPRKWIRYLSFFIFCAISCFWMYVLIKDVITFTRYQYTEIDKYMGFGMWLLAGSVFTLFLVGMMQALGQQKELDWRTKRQQERGDVD
;
A
#
# COMPACT_ATOMS: atom_id res chain seq x y z
N MET A 1 -2.13 50.80 -12.32
CA MET A 1 -3.00 49.61 -12.16
C MET A 1 -2.55 48.44 -13.03
N GLU A 2 -1.91 48.69 -14.17
CA GLU A 2 -1.40 47.67 -15.11
C GLU A 2 -0.39 46.67 -14.53
N ASP A 3 0.58 47.14 -13.72
CA ASP A 3 1.64 46.25 -13.21
C ASP A 3 1.14 45.15 -12.28
N ARG A 4 0.09 45.43 -11.50
CA ARG A 4 -0.52 44.42 -10.63
C ARG A 4 -1.28 43.39 -11.44
N PHE A 5 -2.04 43.82 -12.45
CA PHE A 5 -2.77 42.93 -13.35
C PHE A 5 -1.83 42.02 -14.14
N SER A 6 -0.74 42.57 -14.68
CA SER A 6 0.31 41.80 -15.37
C SER A 6 0.96 40.75 -14.46
N LYS A 7 1.20 41.09 -13.18
CA LYS A 7 1.73 40.15 -12.19
C LYS A 7 0.74 39.01 -11.88
N TYR A 8 -0.55 39.30 -11.70
CA TYR A 8 -1.55 38.26 -11.47
C TYR A 8 -1.76 37.38 -12.71
N ILE A 9 -1.80 37.95 -13.92
CA ILE A 9 -1.89 37.18 -15.16
C ILE A 9 -0.69 36.25 -15.32
N LYS A 10 0.54 36.72 -15.09
CA LYS A 10 1.74 35.86 -15.15
C LYS A 10 1.69 34.74 -14.11
N LEU A 11 1.23 35.02 -12.89
CA LEU A 11 1.08 34.01 -11.83
C LEU A 11 0.02 32.97 -12.19
N THR A 12 -1.15 33.40 -12.65
CA THR A 12 -2.25 32.50 -13.03
C THR A 12 -1.88 31.67 -14.25
N THR A 13 -1.23 32.25 -15.27
CA THR A 13 -0.75 31.51 -16.44
C THR A 13 0.35 30.52 -16.07
N GLY A 14 1.29 30.91 -15.20
CA GLY A 14 2.33 30.00 -14.70
C GLY A 14 1.74 28.82 -13.93
N LEU A 15 0.76 29.07 -13.05
CA LEU A 15 0.06 28.02 -12.32
C LEU A 15 -0.71 27.08 -13.26
N MET A 16 -1.48 27.63 -14.21
CA MET A 16 -2.22 26.84 -15.21
C MET A 16 -1.28 25.99 -16.07
N LEU A 17 -0.17 26.57 -16.55
CA LEU A 17 0.83 25.86 -17.33
C LEU A 17 1.53 24.76 -16.52
N THR A 18 1.78 24.99 -15.23
CA THR A 18 2.36 23.97 -14.34
C THR A 18 1.41 22.79 -14.17
N VAL A 19 0.11 23.04 -13.97
CA VAL A 19 -0.90 21.99 -13.85
C VAL A 19 -1.05 21.22 -15.16
N ILE A 20 -1.15 21.91 -16.29
CA ILE A 20 -1.24 21.28 -17.61
C ILE A 20 0.04 20.48 -17.90
N GLY A 21 1.21 21.05 -17.63
CA GLY A 21 2.50 20.39 -17.80
C GLY A 21 2.65 19.15 -16.92
N PHE A 22 2.13 19.18 -15.69
CA PHE A 22 2.10 18.01 -14.81
C PHE A 22 1.22 16.89 -15.38
N VAL A 23 0.00 17.21 -15.82
CA VAL A 23 -0.90 16.24 -16.45
C VAL A 23 -0.28 15.68 -17.74
N LEU A 24 0.31 16.54 -18.57
CA LEU A 24 0.96 16.15 -19.81
C LEU A 24 2.18 15.24 -19.54
N SER A 25 2.97 15.55 -18.51
CA SER A 25 4.10 14.73 -18.09
C SER A 25 3.67 13.32 -17.68
N ILE A 26 2.60 13.21 -16.88
CA ILE A 26 2.01 11.90 -16.54
C ILE A 26 1.54 11.17 -17.79
N ALA A 27 0.84 11.86 -18.71
CA ALA A 27 0.36 11.24 -19.95
C ALA A 27 1.52 10.73 -20.82
N ILE A 28 2.58 11.51 -20.99
CA ILE A 28 3.79 11.11 -21.72
C ILE A 28 4.44 9.91 -21.05
N LEU A 29 4.57 9.92 -19.72
CA LEU A 29 5.14 8.82 -18.95
C LEU A 29 4.34 7.52 -19.16
N LEU A 30 3.00 7.59 -19.12
CA LEU A 30 2.13 6.45 -19.40
C LEU A 30 2.28 5.91 -20.83
N VAL A 31 2.39 6.81 -21.82
CA VAL A 31 2.65 6.42 -23.22
C VAL A 31 4.02 5.76 -23.37
N LEU A 32 5.05 6.29 -22.71
CA LEU A 32 6.40 5.74 -22.76
C LEU A 32 6.45 4.34 -22.17
N ILE A 33 5.79 4.15 -21.03
CA ILE A 33 5.62 2.83 -20.39
C ILE A 33 4.91 1.86 -21.33
N ARG A 34 3.81 2.30 -21.96
CA ARG A 34 3.06 1.47 -22.93
C ARG A 34 3.91 1.08 -24.13
N LEU A 35 4.72 2.01 -24.66
CA LEU A 35 5.58 1.75 -25.81
C LEU A 35 6.72 0.80 -25.46
N LEU A 36 7.35 0.98 -24.28
CA LEU A 36 8.34 0.05 -23.75
C LEU A 36 7.77 -1.36 -23.61
N PHE A 37 6.58 -1.52 -23.01
CA PHE A 37 5.93 -2.82 -22.87
C PHE A 37 5.47 -3.41 -24.21
N GLY A 38 5.07 -2.57 -25.17
CA GLY A 38 4.74 -3.00 -26.53
C GLY A 38 5.93 -3.63 -27.24
N ILE A 39 7.11 -3.01 -27.17
CA ILE A 39 8.35 -3.57 -27.73
C ILE A 39 8.74 -4.84 -26.97
N LEU A 40 8.62 -4.85 -25.65
CA LEU A 40 8.96 -5.99 -24.81
C LEU A 40 8.05 -7.21 -25.06
N SER A 41 6.81 -6.99 -25.50
CA SER A 41 5.86 -8.05 -25.85
C SER A 41 6.28 -8.87 -27.09
N TYR A 42 7.20 -8.35 -27.90
CA TYR A 42 7.75 -9.07 -29.06
C TYR A 42 8.66 -10.23 -28.65
N VAL A 43 9.14 -10.25 -27.41
CA VAL A 43 9.94 -11.35 -26.84
C VAL A 43 9.09 -12.12 -25.84
N PRO A 44 8.55 -13.29 -26.20
CA PRO A 44 7.61 -14.05 -25.37
C PRO A 44 8.16 -14.36 -23.98
N TRP A 45 9.47 -14.64 -23.88
CA TRP A 45 10.11 -14.99 -22.61
C TRP A 45 10.10 -13.83 -21.60
N ILE A 46 10.22 -12.58 -22.05
CA ILE A 46 10.18 -11.42 -21.14
C ILE A 46 8.76 -11.23 -20.59
N SER A 47 7.73 -11.49 -21.40
CA SER A 47 6.34 -11.42 -20.95
C SER A 47 6.05 -12.46 -19.85
N TYR A 48 6.57 -13.68 -19.98
CA TYR A 48 6.46 -14.70 -18.93
C TYR A 48 7.24 -14.34 -17.67
N PHE A 49 8.48 -13.85 -17.80
CA PHE A 49 9.27 -13.40 -16.66
C PHE A 49 8.58 -12.25 -15.90
N PHE A 50 8.08 -11.27 -16.65
CA PHE A 50 7.33 -10.16 -16.10
C PHE A 50 6.08 -10.64 -15.34
N MET A 51 5.31 -11.55 -15.93
CA MET A 51 4.12 -12.10 -15.28
C MET A 51 4.45 -12.90 -14.02
N ALA A 52 5.53 -13.67 -14.02
CA ALA A 52 6.02 -14.36 -12.82
C ALA A 52 6.37 -13.37 -11.70
N CYS A 53 7.07 -12.28 -12.02
CA CYS A 53 7.34 -11.20 -11.06
C CYS A 53 6.05 -10.54 -10.57
N LEU A 54 5.10 -10.30 -11.47
CA LEU A 54 3.82 -9.66 -11.18
C LEU A 54 3.02 -10.49 -10.16
N ILE A 55 2.93 -11.81 -10.35
CA ILE A 55 2.21 -12.74 -9.46
C ILE A 55 2.77 -12.76 -8.05
N ILE A 56 4.11 -12.69 -7.93
CA ILE A 56 4.78 -12.74 -6.63
C ILE A 56 4.61 -11.41 -5.87
N PHE A 57 4.54 -10.28 -6.59
CA PHE A 57 4.52 -8.94 -6.02
C PHE A 57 3.42 -8.68 -4.95
N PRO A 58 2.12 -8.90 -5.21
CA PRO A 58 1.08 -8.63 -4.21
C PRO A 58 1.27 -9.50 -2.97
N SER A 59 1.62 -10.77 -3.14
CA SER A 59 1.84 -11.70 -2.02
C SER A 59 2.99 -11.24 -1.12
N ILE A 60 4.14 -10.86 -1.71
CA ILE A 60 5.26 -10.32 -0.93
C ILE A 60 4.86 -9.03 -0.22
N PHE A 61 4.18 -8.12 -0.92
CA PHE A 61 3.75 -6.85 -0.36
C PHE A 61 2.86 -7.04 0.87
N PHE A 62 1.78 -7.83 0.74
CA PHE A 62 0.86 -8.05 1.85
C PHE A 62 1.49 -8.84 3.00
N ILE A 63 2.24 -9.90 2.73
CA ILE A 63 2.94 -10.67 3.77
C ILE A 63 3.89 -9.75 4.56
N THR A 64 4.63 -8.88 3.87
CA THR A 64 5.55 -7.93 4.51
C THR A 64 4.80 -6.94 5.40
N VAL A 65 3.70 -6.36 4.91
CA VAL A 65 2.88 -5.43 5.70
C VAL A 65 2.31 -6.14 6.93
N PHE A 66 1.72 -7.33 6.77
CA PHE A 66 1.20 -8.10 7.90
C PHE A 66 2.29 -8.49 8.90
N TYR A 67 3.50 -8.81 8.43
CA TYR A 67 4.65 -9.08 9.29
C TYR A 67 5.07 -7.86 10.12
N ILE A 68 5.09 -6.66 9.53
CA ILE A 68 5.39 -5.41 10.24
C ILE A 68 4.35 -5.16 11.33
N TYR A 69 3.06 -5.28 10.99
CA TYR A 69 1.97 -5.12 11.96
C TYR A 69 2.02 -6.17 13.07
N TYR A 70 2.32 -7.41 12.72
CA TYR A 70 2.52 -8.50 13.67
C TYR A 70 3.62 -8.16 14.69
N LYS A 71 4.77 -7.67 14.22
CA LYS A 71 5.87 -7.24 15.09
C LYS A 71 5.44 -6.11 16.03
N ARG A 72 4.71 -5.11 15.52
CA ARG A 72 4.18 -3.99 16.31
C ARG A 72 3.18 -4.43 17.38
N THR A 73 2.33 -5.40 17.05
CA THR A 73 1.28 -5.93 17.92
C THR A 73 1.83 -6.62 19.17
N ARG A 74 3.04 -7.19 19.12
CA ARG A 74 3.65 -7.88 20.28
C ARG A 74 3.84 -6.96 21.49
N LEU A 75 4.05 -5.67 21.25
CA LEU A 75 4.30 -4.65 22.28
C LEU A 75 3.01 -4.04 22.85
N TYR A 76 1.84 -4.55 22.45
CA TYR A 76 0.56 -3.95 22.80
C TYR A 76 0.13 -4.30 24.25
N PRO A 77 -0.30 -3.32 25.07
CA PRO A 77 -0.51 -3.51 26.52
C PRO A 77 -1.74 -4.37 26.85
N ARG A 78 -2.83 -4.25 26.06
CA ARG A 78 -4.06 -5.02 26.29
C ARG A 78 -3.94 -6.45 25.75
N LYS A 79 -3.86 -7.44 26.65
CA LYS A 79 -3.68 -8.87 26.32
C LYS A 79 -4.73 -9.40 25.32
N TRP A 80 -6.00 -9.04 25.47
CA TRP A 80 -7.09 -9.50 24.59
C TRP A 80 -6.90 -9.04 23.13
N ILE A 81 -6.68 -7.74 22.93
CA ILE A 81 -6.48 -7.14 21.59
C ILE A 81 -5.24 -7.73 20.92
N ARG A 82 -4.20 -8.03 21.71
CA ARG A 82 -2.98 -8.67 21.23
C ARG A 82 -3.23 -10.07 20.66
N TYR A 83 -3.92 -10.94 21.39
CA TYR A 83 -4.20 -12.31 20.91
C TYR A 83 -5.12 -12.31 19.68
N LEU A 84 -6.15 -11.46 19.67
CA LEU A 84 -7.06 -11.37 18.54
C LEU A 84 -6.35 -10.88 17.28
N SER A 85 -5.58 -9.79 17.39
CA SER A 85 -4.80 -9.26 16.26
C SER A 85 -3.77 -10.27 15.77
N PHE A 86 -3.13 -11.01 16.69
CA PHE A 86 -2.18 -12.08 16.35
C PHE A 86 -2.83 -13.20 15.54
N PHE A 87 -4.01 -13.66 15.97
CA PHE A 87 -4.74 -14.70 15.26
C PHE A 87 -5.12 -14.25 13.84
N ILE A 88 -5.63 -13.02 13.71
CA ILE A 88 -5.99 -12.44 12.41
C ILE A 88 -4.77 -12.34 11.49
N PHE A 89 -3.64 -11.81 11.98
CA PHE A 89 -2.43 -11.66 11.17
C PHE A 89 -1.79 -13.00 10.78
N CYS A 90 -1.85 -14.00 11.66
CA CYS A 90 -1.39 -15.34 11.34
C CYS A 90 -2.27 -15.97 10.26
N ALA A 91 -3.59 -15.94 10.44
CA ALA A 91 -4.55 -16.50 9.50
C ALA A 91 -4.45 -15.86 8.11
N ILE A 92 -4.39 -14.52 8.03
CA ILE A 92 -4.29 -13.80 6.75
C ILE A 92 -2.94 -14.05 6.06
N SER A 93 -1.85 -14.18 6.82
CA SER A 93 -0.52 -14.47 6.25
C SER A 93 -0.46 -15.89 5.69
N CYS A 94 -1.02 -16.87 6.40
CA CYS A 94 -1.16 -18.25 5.89
C CYS A 94 -2.04 -18.29 4.63
N PHE A 95 -3.12 -17.50 4.60
CA PHE A 95 -3.98 -17.40 3.43
C PHE A 95 -3.25 -16.81 2.22
N TRP A 96 -2.48 -15.74 2.40
CA TRP A 96 -1.63 -15.18 1.34
C TRP A 96 -0.56 -16.16 0.85
N MET A 97 0.02 -16.96 1.74
CA MET A 97 0.96 -18.02 1.35
C MET A 97 0.27 -19.10 0.50
N TYR A 98 -0.95 -19.52 0.88
CA TYR A 98 -1.76 -20.44 0.07
C TYR A 98 -2.07 -19.87 -1.32
N VAL A 99 -2.48 -18.60 -1.40
CA VAL A 99 -2.77 -17.92 -2.67
C VAL A 99 -1.53 -17.87 -3.56
N LEU A 100 -0.37 -17.50 -3.00
CA LEU A 100 0.90 -17.48 -3.74
C LEU A 100 1.24 -18.85 -4.32
N ILE A 101 1.12 -19.92 -3.54
CA ILE A 101 1.39 -21.28 -4.01
C ILE A 101 0.43 -21.66 -5.14
N LYS A 102 -0.86 -21.37 -4.97
CA LYS A 102 -1.87 -21.66 -6.00
C LYS A 102 -1.60 -20.89 -7.29
N ASP A 103 -1.23 -19.62 -7.20
CA ASP A 103 -0.96 -18.77 -8.36
C ASP A 103 0.32 -19.21 -9.08
N VAL A 104 1.37 -19.60 -8.35
CA VAL A 104 2.59 -20.19 -8.93
C VAL A 104 2.30 -21.53 -9.63
N ILE A 105 1.48 -22.39 -9.03
CA ILE A 105 1.05 -23.65 -9.67
C ILE A 105 0.23 -23.36 -10.94
N THR A 106 -0.66 -22.37 -10.88
CA THR A 106 -1.50 -21.98 -12.03
C THR A 106 -0.64 -21.42 -13.17
N PHE A 107 0.34 -20.56 -12.83
CA PHE A 107 1.29 -20.00 -13.79
C PHE A 107 2.14 -21.09 -14.45
N THR A 108 2.68 -22.02 -13.67
CA THR A 108 3.55 -23.09 -14.19
C THR A 108 2.78 -24.11 -15.04
N ARG A 109 1.50 -24.36 -14.74
CA ARG A 109 0.68 -25.32 -15.51
C ARG A 109 0.08 -24.75 -16.78
N TYR A 110 -0.45 -23.52 -16.74
CA TYR A 110 -1.24 -22.96 -17.83
C TYR A 110 -0.57 -21.79 -18.54
N GLN A 111 0.48 -21.22 -17.95
CA GLN A 111 1.25 -20.11 -18.54
C GLN A 111 0.38 -18.91 -18.94
N TYR A 112 -0.71 -18.65 -18.19
CA TYR A 112 -1.59 -17.52 -18.49
C TYR A 112 -0.83 -16.20 -18.33
N THR A 113 -0.89 -15.37 -19.37
CA THR A 113 -0.38 -13.99 -19.37
C THR A 113 -1.43 -12.99 -18.90
N GLU A 114 -2.67 -13.43 -18.71
CA GLU A 114 -3.77 -12.61 -18.21
C GLU A 114 -3.80 -12.60 -16.67
N ILE A 115 -3.92 -11.41 -16.08
CA ILE A 115 -3.84 -11.20 -14.62
C ILE A 115 -5.11 -11.71 -13.89
N ASP A 116 -6.25 -11.75 -14.57
CA ASP A 116 -7.56 -12.12 -14.02
C ASP A 116 -7.66 -13.59 -13.60
N LYS A 117 -6.79 -14.45 -14.14
CA LYS A 117 -6.73 -15.88 -13.81
C LYS A 117 -6.12 -16.18 -12.44
N TYR A 118 -5.45 -15.19 -11.84
CA TYR A 118 -4.70 -15.33 -10.60
C TYR A 118 -5.51 -14.82 -9.41
N MET A 119 -5.57 -15.64 -8.37
CA MET A 119 -6.39 -15.37 -7.18
C MET A 119 -5.84 -14.18 -6.38
N GLY A 120 -4.52 -13.95 -6.42
CA GLY A 120 -3.84 -12.80 -5.84
C GLY A 120 -4.31 -11.43 -6.36
N PHE A 121 -4.92 -11.39 -7.55
CA PHE A 121 -5.47 -10.18 -8.16
C PHE A 121 -6.99 -10.07 -8.03
N GLY A 122 -7.62 -11.02 -7.36
CA GLY A 122 -9.04 -10.94 -7.04
C GLY A 122 -9.31 -9.67 -6.23
N MET A 123 -10.19 -8.80 -6.75
CA MET A 123 -10.56 -7.53 -6.11
C MET A 123 -10.96 -7.74 -4.64
N TRP A 124 -11.72 -8.80 -4.37
CA TRP A 124 -12.16 -9.17 -3.03
C TRP A 124 -11.00 -9.46 -2.07
N LEU A 125 -9.95 -10.14 -2.54
CA LEU A 125 -8.80 -10.48 -1.72
C LEU A 125 -7.97 -9.23 -1.40
N LEU A 126 -7.72 -8.40 -2.41
CA LEU A 126 -6.99 -7.15 -2.25
C LEU A 126 -7.73 -6.19 -1.31
N ALA A 127 -9.02 -5.95 -1.57
CA ALA A 127 -9.85 -5.09 -0.74
C ALA A 127 -10.00 -5.64 0.68
N GLY A 128 -10.22 -6.95 0.83
CA GLY A 128 -10.32 -7.61 2.13
C GLY A 128 -9.03 -7.49 2.96
N SER A 129 -7.86 -7.56 2.31
CA SER A 129 -6.57 -7.42 2.98
C SER A 129 -6.34 -5.99 3.49
N VAL A 130 -6.65 -4.99 2.66
CA VAL A 130 -6.58 -3.57 3.06
C VAL A 130 -7.58 -3.27 4.17
N PHE A 131 -8.81 -3.76 4.05
CA PHE A 131 -9.84 -3.60 5.07
C PHE A 131 -9.46 -4.26 6.40
N THR A 132 -8.83 -5.42 6.36
CA THR A 132 -8.31 -6.11 7.56
C THR A 132 -7.22 -5.28 8.24
N LEU A 133 -6.27 -4.73 7.46
CA LEU A 133 -5.24 -3.84 7.99
C LEU A 133 -5.86 -2.60 8.64
N PHE A 134 -6.86 -2.01 8.00
CA PHE A 134 -7.57 -0.86 8.52
C PHE A 134 -8.29 -1.16 9.84
N LEU A 135 -9.06 -2.25 9.90
CA LEU A 135 -9.77 -2.67 11.11
C LEU A 135 -8.82 -2.95 12.26
N VAL A 136 -7.77 -3.75 12.04
CA VAL A 136 -6.81 -4.05 13.11
C VAL A 136 -6.05 -2.79 13.52
N GLY A 137 -5.72 -1.92 12.58
CA GLY A 137 -5.14 -0.60 12.86
C GLY A 137 -6.05 0.27 13.73
N MET A 138 -7.34 0.33 13.44
CA MET A 138 -8.33 1.03 14.29
C MET A 138 -8.43 0.43 15.68
N MET A 139 -8.50 -0.90 15.80
CA MET A 139 -8.55 -1.58 17.10
C MET A 139 -7.29 -1.28 17.93
N GLN A 140 -6.13 -1.20 17.28
CA GLN A 140 -4.87 -0.81 17.89
C GLN A 140 -4.76 0.70 18.18
N ALA A 141 -5.49 1.56 17.49
CA ALA A 141 -5.55 2.98 17.84
C ALA A 141 -6.45 3.20 19.07
N LEU A 142 -7.64 2.57 19.09
CA LEU A 142 -8.63 2.72 20.15
C LEU A 142 -8.21 2.08 21.48
N GLY A 143 -7.40 1.02 21.42
CA GLY A 143 -6.91 0.32 22.62
C GLY A 143 -5.67 0.94 23.27
N GLN A 144 -5.03 1.93 22.64
CA GLN A 144 -3.86 2.59 23.20
C GLN A 144 -4.32 3.54 24.30
N GLN A 145 -3.60 3.55 25.42
CA GLN A 145 -3.85 4.56 26.45
C GLN A 145 -3.62 5.94 25.82
N LYS A 146 -4.55 6.86 26.07
CA LYS A 146 -4.46 8.26 25.66
C LYS A 146 -3.07 8.75 26.06
N GLU A 147 -2.24 9.20 25.11
CA GLU A 147 -0.95 9.78 25.44
C GLU A 147 -1.16 10.86 26.50
N LEU A 148 -0.38 10.80 27.58
CA LEU A 148 -0.45 11.77 28.66
C LEU A 148 -0.29 13.16 28.04
N ASP A 149 -1.27 14.03 28.28
CA ASP A 149 -1.28 15.37 27.68
C ASP A 149 0.06 16.06 28.03
N TRP A 150 0.65 16.76 27.08
CA TRP A 150 2.00 17.33 27.22
C TRP A 150 2.13 18.25 28.44
N ARG A 151 1.00 18.76 28.94
CA ARG A 151 0.88 19.50 30.21
C ARG A 151 1.14 18.62 31.44
N THR A 152 0.56 17.43 31.49
CA THR A 152 0.72 16.48 32.60
C THR A 152 2.15 15.93 32.63
N LYS A 153 2.76 15.73 31.45
CA LYS A 153 4.15 15.30 31.33
C LYS A 153 5.14 16.33 31.89
N ARG A 154 4.91 17.63 31.63
CA ARG A 154 5.71 18.72 32.24
C ARG A 154 5.48 18.89 33.74
N GLN A 155 4.27 18.63 34.24
CA GLN A 155 3.97 18.69 35.68
C GLN A 155 4.66 17.56 36.44
N GLN A 156 4.73 16.35 35.87
CA GLN A 156 5.53 15.25 36.42
C GLN A 156 7.03 15.52 36.38
N GLU A 157 7.57 16.09 35.29
CA GLU A 157 8.98 16.48 35.21
C GLU A 157 9.36 17.60 36.20
N ARG A 158 8.39 18.42 36.61
CA ARG A 158 8.56 19.44 37.65
C ARG A 158 8.39 18.93 39.08
N GLY A 159 7.93 17.69 39.27
CA GLY A 159 7.69 17.13 40.61
C GLY A 159 6.48 17.71 41.33
N ASP A 160 5.53 18.32 40.61
CA ASP A 160 4.38 19.03 41.20
C ASP A 160 3.15 18.11 41.45
N VAL A 161 3.30 16.77 41.32
CA VAL A 161 2.20 15.81 41.49
C VAL A 161 2.65 14.66 42.38
N ASP A 162 2.29 14.74 43.67
CA ASP A 162 2.12 13.60 44.57
C ASP A 162 0.70 13.01 44.41
#